data_AF-A0A416L1M4-F1
#
_entry.id   AF-A0A416L1M4-F1
#
_cell.length_a   1.000
_cell.length_b   1.000
_cell.length_c   1.000
_cell.angle_alpha   90.00
_cell.angle_beta   90.00
_cell.angle_gamma   90.00
#
_symmetry.space_group_name_H-M   'P 1'
#
loop_
_entity.id
_entity.type
_entity.pdbx_description
1 polymer ?
#
loop_
_entity_poly.entity_id
_entity_poly.type
_entity_poly.pdbx_seq_one_letter_code
_entity_poly.pdbx_strand_id
1 'polypeptide(L)' 'MYFMTRSEEQAALAKGVWCDSYNFYLKYHGRPADQQFWSEATEDFREIMKKYEGAAACGRIMLAAFSLLEEENR' A
#
# COMPACT_ATOMS: atom_id res chain seq x y z
N MET A 1 25.72 -15.61 9.07
CA MET A 1 24.58 -15.02 8.35
C MET A 1 23.34 -15.74 8.84
N TYR A 2 22.43 -15.06 9.55
CA TYR A 2 21.16 -15.66 9.96
C TYR A 2 20.23 -15.66 8.74
N PHE A 3 19.83 -16.83 8.27
CA PHE A 3 18.79 -16.95 7.25
C PHE A 3 17.44 -16.92 7.95
N MET A 4 16.54 -16.05 7.50
CA MET A 4 15.17 -16.03 7.98
C MET A 4 14.48 -17.32 7.57
N THR A 5 13.66 -17.86 8.46
CA THR A 5 12.72 -18.91 8.11
C THR A 5 11.62 -18.33 7.22
N ARG A 6 11.02 -19.18 6.38
CA ARG A 6 9.86 -18.78 5.55
C ARG A 6 8.73 -18.13 6.38
N SER A 7 8.53 -18.58 7.61
CA SER A 7 7.52 -17.99 8.52
C SER A 7 7.87 -16.55 8.88
N GLU A 8 9.14 -16.27 9.18
CA GLU A 8 9.61 -14.93 9.51
C GLU A 8 9.55 -14.00 8.29
N GLU A 9 9.86 -14.51 7.08
CA GLU A 9 9.71 -13.76 5.83
C GLU A 9 8.26 -13.36 5.57
N GLN A 10 7.31 -14.29 5.74
CA GLN A 10 5.88 -13.99 5.58
C GLN A 10 5.38 -13.01 6.65
N ALA A 11 5.85 -13.13 7.91
CA ALA A 11 5.50 -12.20 8.97
C ALA A 11 6.04 -10.77 8.69
N ALA A 12 7.28 -10.67 8.20
CA ALA A 12 7.89 -9.40 7.80
C ALA A 12 7.15 -8.77 6.61
N LEU A 13 6.79 -9.56 5.60
CA LEU A 13 5.98 -9.12 4.47
C LEU A 13 4.62 -8.58 4.94
N ALA A 14 3.88 -9.35 5.74
CA ALA A 14 2.56 -8.97 6.22
C ALA A 14 2.61 -7.66 7.01
N LYS A 15 3.55 -7.55 7.97
CA LYS A 15 3.76 -6.31 8.73
C LYS A 15 4.09 -5.13 7.81
N GLY A 16 5.02 -5.32 6.89
CA GLY A 16 5.45 -4.28 5.97
C GLY A 16 4.28 -3.75 5.13
N VAL A 17 3.57 -4.64 4.45
CA VAL A 17 2.45 -4.27 3.58
C VAL A 17 1.34 -3.57 4.37
N TRP A 18 1.00 -4.04 5.58
CA TRP A 18 0.01 -3.35 6.41
C TRP A 18 0.45 -1.94 6.81
N CYS A 19 1.70 -1.78 7.26
CA CYS A 19 2.19 -0.47 7.64
C CYS A 19 2.22 0.50 6.45
N ASP A 20 2.73 0.07 5.30
CA ASP A 20 2.85 0.93 4.13
C ASP A 20 1.48 1.30 3.54
N SER A 21 0.54 0.35 3.46
CA SER A 21 -0.82 0.64 3.00
C SER A 21 -1.59 1.58 3.93
N TYR A 22 -1.40 1.45 5.25
CA TYR A 22 -1.98 2.38 6.21
C TYR A 22 -1.38 3.79 6.09
N ASN A 23 -0.05 3.88 5.97
CA ASN A 23 0.63 5.16 5.76
C ASN A 23 0.24 5.81 4.42
N PHE A 24 0.07 5.00 3.38
CA PHE A 24 -0.47 5.45 2.09
C PHE A 24 -1.85 6.06 2.27
N TYR A 25 -2.79 5.34 2.89
CA TYR A 25 -4.13 5.87 3.17
C TYR A 25 -4.05 7.17 3.98
N LEU A 26 -3.25 7.22 5.06
CA LEU A 26 -3.11 8.40 5.90
C LEU A 26 -2.55 9.62 5.15
N LYS A 27 -1.63 9.41 4.19
CA LYS A 27 -1.07 10.49 3.35
C LYS A 27 -2.15 11.17 2.49
N TYR A 28 -3.15 10.41 2.05
CA TYR A 28 -4.17 10.87 1.11
C TYR A 28 -5.53 11.16 1.77
N HIS A 29 -5.80 10.58 2.93
CA HIS A 29 -7.05 10.75 3.67
C HIS A 29 -7.42 12.23 3.86
N GLY A 30 -8.68 12.56 3.56
CA GLY A 30 -9.23 13.91 3.72
C GLY A 30 -8.65 14.98 2.77
N ARG A 31 -7.75 14.62 1.84
CA ARG A 31 -7.33 15.54 0.77
C ARG A 31 -8.42 15.62 -0.31
N PRO A 32 -8.55 16.76 -1.01
CA PRO A 32 -9.41 16.85 -2.19
C PRO A 32 -8.96 15.90 -3.30
N ALA A 33 -9.87 15.05 -3.79
CA ALA A 33 -9.60 14.08 -4.86
C ALA A 33 -9.60 14.70 -6.28
N ASP A 34 -8.71 15.66 -6.51
CA ASP A 34 -8.48 16.24 -7.83
C ASP A 34 -7.56 15.37 -8.71
N GLN A 35 -7.28 15.81 -9.94
CA GLN A 35 -6.42 15.05 -10.86
C GLN A 35 -5.00 14.85 -10.33
N GLN A 36 -4.45 15.81 -9.60
CA GLN A 36 -3.11 15.71 -9.03
C GLN A 36 -3.08 14.67 -7.91
N PHE A 37 -4.09 14.67 -7.04
CA PHE A 37 -4.27 13.66 -6.00
C PHE A 37 -4.20 12.24 -6.56
N TRP A 38 -4.99 11.93 -7.60
CA TRP A 38 -5.02 10.59 -8.17
C TRP A 38 -3.73 10.21 -8.88
N SER A 39 -3.07 11.18 -9.54
CA SER A 39 -1.77 10.96 -10.15
C SER A 39 -0.69 10.63 -9.12
N GLU A 40 -0.65 11.37 -8.00
CA GLU A 40 0.29 11.12 -6.91
C GLU A 40 0.01 9.76 -6.25
N ALA A 41 -1.26 9.48 -5.93
CA ALA A 41 -1.66 8.23 -5.29
C ALA A 41 -1.35 7.01 -6.15
N THR A 42 -1.53 7.11 -7.47
CA THR A 42 -1.21 6.02 -8.40
C THR A 42 0.30 5.77 -8.47
N GLU A 43 1.12 6.83 -8.42
CA GLU A 43 2.58 6.66 -8.45
C GLU A 43 3.10 6.08 -7.13
N ASP A 44 2.62 6.55 -5.99
CA ASP A 44 2.94 5.97 -4.69
C ASP A 44 2.51 4.49 -4.61
N PHE A 45 1.34 4.15 -5.15
CA PHE A 45 0.88 2.76 -5.26
C PHE A 45 1.87 1.92 -6.07
N ARG A 46 2.34 2.42 -7.21
CA ARG A 46 3.34 1.75 -8.06
C ARG A 46 4.64 1.50 -7.29
N GLU A 47 5.13 2.49 -6.56
CA GLU A 47 6.38 2.38 -5.80
C GLU A 47 6.26 1.38 -4.64
N ILE A 48 5.14 1.36 -3.92
CA ILE A 48 4.89 0.35 -2.87
C ILE A 48 4.82 -1.05 -3.48
N MET A 49 4.15 -1.22 -4.63
CA MET A 49 4.12 -2.51 -5.33
C MET A 49 5.50 -3.00 -5.75
N LYS A 50 6.38 -2.10 -6.22
CA LYS A 50 7.78 -2.43 -6.54
C LYS A 50 8.57 -2.84 -5.30
N LYS A 51 8.42 -2.12 -4.18
CA LYS A 51 9.09 -2.42 -2.90
C LYS A 51 8.83 -3.85 -2.42
N TYR A 52 7.62 -4.36 -2.64
CA TYR A 52 7.22 -5.72 -2.26
C TYR A 52 7.27 -6.72 -3.42
N GLU A 53 8.03 -6.42 -4.49
CA GLU A 53 8.26 -7.30 -5.64
C GLU A 53 6.97 -7.84 -6.27
N GLY A 54 5.90 -7.04 -6.26
CA GLY A 54 4.61 -7.45 -6.81
C GLY A 54 3.90 -8.56 -6.02
N ALA A 55 4.26 -8.78 -4.74
CA ALA A 55 3.60 -9.77 -3.90
C ALA A 55 2.08 -9.61 -3.91
N ALA A 56 1.35 -10.72 -4.13
CA ALA A 56 -0.10 -10.68 -4.29
C ALA A 56 -0.84 -10.14 -3.04
N ALA A 57 -0.28 -10.31 -1.84
CA ALA A 57 -0.82 -9.71 -0.61
C ALA A 57 -0.71 -8.18 -0.63
N CYS A 58 0.39 -7.63 -1.14
CA CYS A 58 0.58 -6.18 -1.32
C CYS A 58 -0.50 -5.60 -2.23
N GLY A 59 -0.72 -6.20 -3.40
CA GLY A 59 -1.74 -5.73 -4.34
C GLY A 59 -3.14 -5.70 -3.72
N ARG A 60 -3.54 -6.76 -3.01
CA ARG A 60 -4.87 -6.84 -2.38
C ARG A 60 -5.07 -5.78 -1.29
N ILE A 61 -4.08 -5.59 -0.42
CA ILE A 61 -4.19 -4.65 0.69
C ILE A 61 -4.12 -3.20 0.18
N MET A 62 -3.23 -2.92 -0.79
CA MET A 62 -3.14 -1.59 -1.40
C MET A 62 -4.42 -1.22 -2.15
N LEU A 63 -5.03 -2.17 -2.87
CA LEU A 63 -6.33 -1.93 -3.51
C LEU A 63 -7.42 -1.62 -2.48
N ALA A 64 -7.45 -2.33 -1.35
CA ALA A 64 -8.40 -2.02 -0.28
C ALA A 64 -8.21 -0.60 0.27
N ALA A 65 -6.96 -0.18 0.51
CA ALA A 65 -6.66 1.18 0.95
C ALA A 65 -7.07 2.24 -0.10
N PHE A 66 -6.83 1.95 -1.39
CA PHE A 66 -7.23 2.84 -2.48
C PHE A 66 -8.76 2.97 -2.60
N SER A 67 -9.49 1.86 -2.47
CA SER A 67 -10.96 1.88 -2.49
C SER A 67 -11.56 2.69 -1.34
N LEU A 68 -10.93 2.71 -0.15
CA LEU A 68 -11.38 3.59 0.93
C LEU A 68 -11.25 5.06 0.56
N LEU A 69 -10.17 5.45 -0.14
CA LEU A 69 -10.01 6.83 -0.64
C LEU A 69 -11.05 7.17 -1.71
N GLU A 70 -11.39 6.22 -2.58
CA GLU A 70 -12.46 6.40 -3.57
C GLU A 70 -13.82 6.59 -2.88
N GLU A 71 -14.13 5.80 -1.85
CA GLU A 71 -15.39 5.92 -1.10
C GLU A 71 -15.51 7.25 -0.34
N GLU A 72 -14.42 7.77 0.22
CA GLU A 72 -14.40 9.09 0.88
C GLU A 72 -14.72 10.26 -0.06
N ASN A 73 -14.46 10.08 -1.35
CA ASN A 73 -14.55 11.13 -2.36
C ASN A 73 -15.70 10.91 -3.35
N ARG A 74 -16.63 10.01 -3.02
CA ARG A 74 -17.84 9.70 -3.79
C ARG A 74 -19.02 10.56 -3.37
#